data_AF-A0A752IB35-F1
#
_entry.id   AF-A0A752IB35-F1
#
_cell.length_a   1.000
_cell.length_b   1.000
_cell.length_c   1.000
_cell.angle_alpha   90.00
_cell.angle_beta   90.00
_cell.angle_gamma   90.00
#
_symmetry.space_group_name_H-M   'P 1'
#
loop_
_entity.id
_entity.type
_entity.pdbx_description
1 polymer ?
#
loop_
_entity_poly.entity_id
_entity_poly.type
_entity_poly.pdbx_seq_one_letter_code
_entity_poly.pdbx_strand_id
1 'polypeptide(L)'
;MANIYWSCSVPVRASIEPLLWENTFFGVNSGIVRIDASAPELTPEALQAWQRVQVKVPAENIAWLSALQSLGFSLVEGEVDFALPVKGHRDQHGAEIANLKDIPALRQLAGEAFTQSRFRAPWYAPDASVRFYAQWIENAVRGTFDHQCLVLRTETGAIRGYVSLRELNDTDARIGLLAGRGAGAELMQAAICWAQSRGKATLRVATQLGNTAALKRYIQSGANIESTAYWLYR
;
A
#
# COMPACT_ATOMS: atom_id res chain seq x y z
N MET A 1 44.53 16.64 -16.32
CA MET A 1 43.45 16.43 -17.31
C MET A 1 42.18 16.14 -16.54
N ALA A 2 41.23 17.07 -16.55
CA ALA A 2 39.96 16.92 -15.85
C ALA A 2 39.08 15.92 -16.61
N ASN A 3 38.69 14.83 -15.94
CA ASN A 3 37.65 13.93 -16.43
C ASN A 3 36.31 14.65 -16.33
N ILE A 4 35.85 15.22 -17.43
CA ILE A 4 34.49 15.73 -17.57
C ILE A 4 33.59 14.51 -17.80
N TYR A 5 33.11 13.90 -16.71
CA TYR A 5 31.96 13.02 -16.78
C TYR A 5 30.75 13.89 -17.06
N TRP A 6 30.34 13.96 -18.33
CA TRP A 6 29.02 14.44 -18.70
C TRP A 6 28.00 13.44 -18.15
N SER A 7 27.53 13.64 -16.91
CA SER A 7 26.29 13.00 -16.48
C SER A 7 25.18 13.68 -17.27
N CYS A 8 24.85 13.11 -18.42
CA CYS A 8 23.65 13.48 -19.15
C CYS A 8 22.46 13.07 -18.27
N SER A 9 22.07 13.93 -17.32
CA SER A 9 20.90 13.73 -16.47
C SER A 9 19.69 13.81 -17.38
N VAL A 10 19.06 12.67 -17.65
CA VAL A 10 17.81 12.65 -18.41
C VAL A 10 16.79 13.45 -17.59
N PRO A 11 16.24 14.56 -18.12
CA PRO A 11 15.29 15.38 -17.39
C PRO A 11 14.02 14.55 -17.12
N VAL A 12 13.59 14.52 -15.85
CA VAL A 12 12.30 13.91 -15.49
C VAL A 12 11.22 14.92 -15.84
N ARG A 13 10.25 14.50 -16.64
CA ARG A 13 9.07 15.30 -16.97
C ARG A 13 7.89 14.79 -16.16
N ALA A 14 7.22 15.67 -15.44
CA ALA A 14 6.16 15.29 -14.51
C ALA A 14 5.24 16.45 -14.14
N SER A 15 4.01 16.11 -13.75
CA SER A 15 3.13 17.01 -13.00
C SER A 15 3.28 16.75 -11.50
N ILE A 16 2.94 17.75 -10.67
CA ILE A 16 2.79 17.57 -9.22
C ILE A 16 1.32 17.79 -8.88
N GLU A 17 0.66 16.73 -8.42
CA GLU A 17 -0.75 16.75 -8.03
C GLU A 17 -0.88 16.88 -6.51
N PRO A 18 -1.75 17.76 -5.99
CA PRO A 18 -1.96 17.85 -4.54
C PRO A 18 -2.59 16.57 -3.99
N LEU A 19 -2.03 16.03 -2.91
CA LEU A 19 -2.58 14.88 -2.21
C LEU A 19 -3.70 15.34 -1.25
N LEU A 20 -4.82 15.86 -1.80
CA LEU A 20 -5.86 16.56 -1.03
C LEU A 20 -6.33 15.79 0.21
N TRP A 21 -6.61 14.50 0.07
CA TRP A 21 -7.04 13.67 1.21
C TRP A 21 -5.93 13.56 2.28
N GLU A 22 -4.69 13.27 1.88
CA GLU A 22 -3.56 13.17 2.82
C GLU A 22 -3.27 14.53 3.47
N ASN A 23 -3.40 15.63 2.71
CA ASN A 23 -3.19 16.99 3.18
C ASN A 23 -4.19 17.35 4.29
N THR A 24 -5.47 17.06 4.07
CA THR A 24 -6.50 17.24 5.10
C THR A 24 -6.28 16.30 6.30
N PHE A 25 -5.97 15.03 6.04
CA PHE A 25 -5.85 14.02 7.09
C PHE A 25 -4.64 14.25 8.01
N PHE A 26 -3.48 14.57 7.42
CA PHE A 26 -2.23 14.77 8.16
C PHE A 26 -1.96 16.23 8.53
N GLY A 27 -2.70 17.19 7.97
CA GLY A 27 -2.46 18.61 8.20
C GLY A 27 -1.15 19.09 7.55
N VAL A 28 -0.82 18.60 6.36
CA VAL A 28 0.43 18.89 5.64
C VAL A 28 0.13 19.41 4.24
N ASN A 29 1.04 20.21 3.68
CA ASN A 29 0.96 20.58 2.26
C ASN A 29 1.84 19.64 1.43
N SER A 30 1.26 18.55 0.93
CA SER A 30 1.98 17.55 0.14
C SER A 30 1.41 17.34 -1.26
N GLY A 31 2.29 16.94 -2.18
CA GLY A 31 1.97 16.60 -3.54
C GLY A 31 2.60 15.28 -3.98
N ILE A 32 2.12 14.72 -5.08
CA ILE A 32 2.67 13.52 -5.71
C ILE A 32 3.11 13.83 -7.13
N VAL A 33 4.35 13.45 -7.47
CA VAL A 33 4.90 13.53 -8.82
C VAL A 33 4.26 12.44 -9.67
N ARG A 34 3.66 12.82 -10.79
CA ARG A 34 3.23 11.91 -11.86
C ARG A 34 4.15 12.08 -13.05
N ILE A 35 5.03 11.11 -13.24
CA ILE A 35 5.97 11.12 -14.37
C ILE A 35 5.19 10.91 -15.65
N ASP A 36 5.32 11.85 -16.58
CA ASP A 36 4.65 11.88 -17.87
C ASP A 36 5.55 12.61 -18.86
N ALA A 37 5.86 11.96 -19.98
CA ALA A 37 6.73 12.53 -21.01
C ALA A 37 6.18 13.84 -21.61
N SER A 38 4.86 14.04 -21.56
CA SER A 38 4.18 15.25 -22.05
C SER A 38 4.16 16.40 -21.03
N ALA A 39 4.40 16.12 -19.75
CA ALA A 39 4.38 17.14 -18.70
C ALA A 39 5.61 18.06 -18.77
N PRO A 40 5.62 19.21 -18.04
CA PRO A 40 6.81 20.04 -17.90
C PRO A 40 7.98 19.28 -17.27
N GLU A 41 9.20 19.82 -17.43
CA GLU A 41 10.35 19.32 -16.68
C GLU A 41 10.15 19.55 -15.17
N LEU A 42 10.50 18.55 -14.38
CA LEU A 42 10.43 18.60 -12.93
C LEU A 42 11.67 19.34 -12.40
N THR A 43 11.48 20.58 -11.96
CA THR A 43 12.58 21.43 -11.48
C THR A 43 12.59 21.55 -9.95
N PRO A 44 13.75 21.87 -9.33
CA PRO A 44 13.83 22.17 -7.91
C PRO A 44 12.85 23.25 -7.43
N GLU A 45 12.60 24.27 -8.26
CA GLU A 45 11.69 25.40 -7.94
C GLU A 45 10.24 24.93 -7.82
N ALA A 46 9.79 24.04 -8.72
CA ALA A 46 8.45 23.46 -8.66
C ALA A 46 8.22 22.64 -7.38
N LEU A 47 9.29 22.06 -6.82
CA LEU A 47 9.25 21.26 -5.59
C LEU A 47 9.25 22.11 -4.30
N GLN A 48 9.70 23.37 -4.34
CA GLN A 48 9.82 24.24 -3.16
C GLN A 48 8.47 24.65 -2.55
N ALA A 49 7.40 24.64 -3.34
CA ALA A 49 6.06 25.02 -2.88
C ALA A 49 5.42 24.01 -1.91
N TRP A 50 6.03 22.83 -1.74
CA TRP A 50 5.46 21.71 -0.99
C TRP A 50 6.27 21.41 0.27
N GLN A 51 5.59 21.13 1.37
CA GLN A 51 6.24 20.63 2.59
C GLN A 51 6.75 19.20 2.42
N ARG A 52 6.12 18.44 1.51
CA ARG A 52 6.54 17.10 1.13
C ARG A 52 6.10 16.76 -0.27
N VAL A 53 6.99 16.13 -1.03
CA VAL A 53 6.66 15.62 -2.35
C VAL A 53 6.90 14.12 -2.38
N GLN A 54 5.92 13.37 -2.89
CA GLN A 54 6.00 11.93 -3.03
C GLN A 54 6.20 11.53 -4.48
N VAL A 55 6.87 10.41 -4.72
CA VAL A 55 6.91 9.76 -6.03
C VAL A 55 7.01 8.25 -5.84
N LYS A 56 6.27 7.51 -6.67
CA LYS A 56 6.39 6.06 -6.79
C LYS A 56 6.99 5.75 -8.16
N VAL A 57 8.12 5.05 -8.18
CA VAL A 57 8.79 4.67 -9.43
C VAL A 57 8.90 3.15 -9.55
N PRO A 58 8.73 2.57 -10.76
CA PRO A 58 9.07 1.17 -11.00
C PRO A 58 10.53 0.89 -10.65
N ALA A 59 10.81 -0.20 -9.94
CA ALA A 59 12.16 -0.48 -9.44
C ALA A 59 13.17 -0.76 -10.57
N GLU A 60 12.69 -1.20 -11.73
CA GLU A 60 13.50 -1.40 -12.94
C GLU A 60 13.96 -0.10 -13.60
N ASN A 61 13.28 1.03 -13.34
CA ASN A 61 13.62 2.31 -13.95
C ASN A 61 14.68 3.07 -13.14
N ILE A 62 15.92 2.58 -13.25
CA ILE A 62 17.08 3.17 -12.56
C ILE A 62 17.35 4.61 -13.02
N ALA A 63 17.05 4.95 -14.27
CA ALA A 63 17.23 6.31 -14.79
C ALA A 63 16.36 7.33 -14.05
N TRP A 64 15.07 7.02 -13.84
CA TRP A 64 14.18 7.85 -13.03
C TRP A 64 14.63 7.92 -11.58
N LEU A 65 15.05 6.79 -10.99
CA LEU A 65 15.57 6.75 -9.63
C LEU A 65 16.76 7.72 -9.46
N SER A 66 17.77 7.64 -10.33
CA SER A 66 18.94 8.53 -10.28
C SER A 66 18.58 9.99 -10.49
N ALA A 67 17.69 10.29 -11.45
CA ALA A 67 17.26 11.65 -11.70
C ALA A 67 16.48 12.25 -10.51
N LEU A 68 15.58 11.48 -9.88
CA LEU A 68 14.86 11.93 -8.68
C LEU A 68 15.79 12.11 -7.48
N GLN A 69 16.78 11.24 -7.30
CA GLN A 69 17.81 11.41 -6.26
C GLN A 69 18.61 12.71 -6.48
N SER A 70 18.92 13.06 -7.73
CA SER A 70 19.58 14.34 -8.04
C SER A 70 18.72 15.57 -7.70
N LEU A 71 17.38 15.41 -7.67
CA LEU A 71 16.41 16.43 -7.23
C LEU A 71 16.19 16.42 -5.69
N GLY A 72 16.92 15.58 -4.96
CA GLY A 72 16.88 15.50 -3.50
C GLY A 72 15.86 14.50 -2.94
N PHE A 73 15.24 13.67 -3.77
CA PHE A 73 14.36 12.61 -3.27
C PHE A 73 15.18 11.50 -2.60
N SER A 74 14.67 11.01 -1.47
CA SER A 74 15.28 9.92 -0.70
C SER A 74 14.34 8.72 -0.61
N LEU A 75 14.93 7.53 -0.54
CA LEU A 75 14.18 6.27 -0.40
C LEU A 75 13.39 6.24 0.93
N VAL A 76 12.10 5.93 0.83
CA VAL A 76 11.22 5.72 1.98
C VAL A 76 11.06 4.23 2.24
N GLU A 77 10.65 3.49 1.20
CA GLU A 77 10.51 2.03 1.20
C GLU A 77 10.44 1.46 -0.22
N GLY A 78 10.67 0.16 -0.34
CA GLY A 78 10.30 -0.62 -1.53
C GLY A 78 8.95 -1.31 -1.33
N GLU A 79 8.23 -1.52 -2.41
CA GLU A 79 6.93 -2.20 -2.46
C GLU A 79 7.00 -3.32 -3.50
N VAL A 80 6.36 -4.45 -3.20
CA VAL A 80 6.16 -5.57 -4.13
C VAL A 80 4.66 -5.79 -4.26
N ASP A 81 4.14 -5.73 -5.48
CA ASP A 81 2.76 -6.06 -5.80
C ASP A 81 2.68 -7.49 -6.35
N PHE A 82 1.75 -8.26 -5.83
CA PHE A 82 1.51 -9.64 -6.22
C PHE A 82 0.13 -9.81 -6.83
N ALA A 83 0.00 -10.81 -7.70
CA ALA A 83 -1.28 -11.37 -8.11
C ALA A 83 -1.29 -12.88 -7.88
N LEU A 84 -2.47 -13.41 -7.53
CA LEU A 84 -2.75 -14.83 -7.53
C LEU A 84 -4.06 -15.12 -8.26
N PRO A 85 -4.14 -16.24 -9.01
CA PRO A 85 -5.39 -16.66 -9.63
C PRO A 85 -6.39 -17.08 -8.57
N VAL A 86 -7.62 -16.57 -8.67
CA VAL A 86 -8.74 -17.01 -7.85
C VAL A 86 -9.28 -18.30 -8.46
N LYS A 87 -8.84 -19.44 -7.91
CA LYS A 87 -9.33 -20.76 -8.32
C LYS A 87 -10.51 -21.15 -7.44
N GLY A 88 -11.37 -22.02 -7.95
CA GLY A 88 -12.53 -22.51 -7.21
C GLY A 88 -12.13 -23.27 -5.96
N HIS A 89 -12.01 -22.57 -4.83
CA HIS A 89 -11.87 -23.19 -3.52
C HIS A 89 -13.27 -23.63 -3.07
N ARG A 90 -13.38 -24.89 -2.64
CA ARG A 90 -14.62 -25.45 -2.08
C ARG A 90 -14.68 -25.33 -0.56
N ASP A 91 -13.63 -24.79 0.07
CA ASP A 91 -13.51 -24.76 1.52
C ASP A 91 -14.23 -23.53 2.09
N GLN A 92 -15.07 -23.80 3.10
CA GLN A 92 -15.62 -22.77 3.96
C GLN A 92 -14.47 -22.14 4.76
N HIS A 93 -14.41 -20.81 4.81
CA HIS A 93 -13.51 -20.09 5.72
C HIS A 93 -14.24 -19.77 7.02
N GLY A 94 -13.52 -19.79 8.14
CA GLY A 94 -14.04 -19.37 9.45
C GLY A 94 -14.12 -17.85 9.64
N ALA A 95 -13.88 -17.05 8.60
CA ALA A 95 -13.91 -15.59 8.71
C ALA A 95 -15.34 -15.03 8.59
N GLU A 96 -15.66 -14.07 9.45
CA GLU A 96 -16.93 -13.34 9.48
C GLU A 96 -16.78 -11.95 8.89
N ILE A 97 -17.87 -11.34 8.39
CA ILE A 97 -17.86 -9.92 8.03
C ILE A 97 -17.82 -9.07 9.31
N ALA A 98 -16.84 -8.18 9.43
CA ALA A 98 -16.75 -7.23 10.53
C ALA A 98 -17.95 -6.29 10.53
N ASN A 99 -18.47 -5.98 11.72
CA ASN A 99 -19.56 -5.04 11.90
C ASN A 99 -19.09 -3.78 12.64
N LEU A 100 -19.99 -2.79 12.76
CA LEU A 100 -19.64 -1.49 13.37
C LEU A 100 -19.12 -1.58 14.81
N LYS A 101 -19.49 -2.62 15.57
CA LYS A 101 -18.99 -2.84 16.94
C LYS A 101 -17.53 -3.32 16.97
N ASP A 102 -17.02 -3.86 15.87
CA ASP A 102 -15.62 -4.29 15.74
C ASP A 102 -14.67 -3.11 15.49
N ILE A 103 -15.18 -1.94 15.07
CA ILE A 103 -14.36 -0.77 14.70
C ILE A 103 -13.34 -0.38 15.79
N PRO A 104 -13.70 -0.23 17.08
CA PRO A 104 -12.74 0.18 18.09
C PRO A 104 -11.55 -0.79 18.21
N ALA A 105 -11.82 -2.10 18.22
CA ALA A 105 -10.78 -3.13 18.31
C ALA A 105 -9.94 -3.20 17.03
N LEU A 106 -10.56 -3.13 15.85
CA LEU A 106 -9.86 -3.14 14.58
C LEU A 106 -8.95 -1.93 14.41
N ARG A 107 -9.40 -0.74 14.81
CA ARG A 107 -8.60 0.50 14.79
C ARG A 107 -7.33 0.34 15.62
N GLN A 108 -7.45 -0.21 16.82
CA GLN A 108 -6.30 -0.48 17.68
C GLN A 108 -5.35 -1.47 17.03
N LEU A 109 -5.85 -2.63 16.60
CA LEU A 109 -5.03 -3.68 15.98
C LEU A 109 -4.33 -3.22 14.70
N ALA A 110 -4.97 -2.40 13.86
CA ALA A 110 -4.36 -1.82 12.66
C ALA A 110 -3.31 -0.76 13.00
N GLY A 111 -3.58 0.08 14.00
CA GLY A 111 -2.63 1.05 14.51
C GLY A 111 -1.33 0.41 15.02
N GLU A 112 -1.43 -0.74 15.69
CA GLU A 112 -0.29 -1.50 16.22
C GLU A 112 0.46 -2.28 15.14
N ALA A 113 -0.26 -2.87 14.17
CA ALA A 113 0.35 -3.74 13.16
C ALA A 113 1.13 -2.98 12.07
N PHE A 114 0.72 -1.77 11.73
CA PHE A 114 1.23 -1.03 10.57
C PHE A 114 1.97 0.27 10.97
N THR A 115 2.75 0.22 12.06
CA THR A 115 3.49 1.38 12.58
C THR A 115 4.67 1.80 11.69
N GLN A 116 5.34 0.85 11.03
CA GLN A 116 6.54 1.08 10.21
C GLN A 116 6.22 1.17 8.71
N SER A 117 5.24 1.98 8.33
CA SER A 117 4.86 2.18 6.93
C SER A 117 5.61 3.34 6.26
N ARG A 118 5.31 3.63 4.98
CA ARG A 118 5.71 4.88 4.31
C ARG A 118 5.22 6.17 4.98
N PHE A 119 4.37 6.11 6.00
CA PHE A 119 3.92 7.24 6.82
C PHE A 119 4.60 7.30 8.20
N ARG A 120 5.76 6.64 8.36
CA ARG A 120 6.56 6.66 9.59
C ARG A 120 7.40 7.94 9.74
N ALA A 121 7.96 8.14 10.94
CA ALA A 121 9.04 9.11 11.15
C ALA A 121 10.33 8.72 10.39
N PRO A 122 11.13 9.69 9.93
CA PRO A 122 10.98 11.14 10.12
C PRO A 122 10.06 11.81 9.07
N TRP A 123 9.49 11.04 8.14
CA TRP A 123 8.70 11.59 7.03
C TRP A 123 7.38 12.23 7.46
N TYR A 124 6.74 11.66 8.48
CA TYR A 124 5.51 12.16 9.07
C TYR A 124 5.62 12.21 10.60
N ALA A 125 4.63 12.84 11.24
CA ALA A 125 4.51 12.85 12.70
C ALA A 125 4.50 11.40 13.27
N PRO A 126 5.02 11.17 14.47
CA PRO A 126 5.17 9.81 15.03
C PRO A 126 3.87 8.98 15.08
N ASP A 127 2.72 9.62 15.21
CA ASP A 127 1.40 8.99 15.28
C ASP A 127 0.69 8.85 13.91
N ALA A 128 1.27 9.41 12.84
CA ALA A 128 0.64 9.49 11.53
C ALA A 128 0.31 8.11 10.95
N SER A 129 1.27 7.17 10.99
CA SER A 129 1.06 5.81 10.52
C SER A 129 -0.09 5.13 11.28
N VAL A 130 -0.08 5.21 12.62
CA VAL A 130 -1.11 4.64 13.48
C VAL A 130 -2.49 5.18 13.11
N ARG A 131 -2.62 6.51 13.01
CA ARG A 131 -3.87 7.17 12.64
C ARG A 131 -4.35 6.74 11.25
N PHE A 132 -3.45 6.67 10.28
CA PHE A 132 -3.77 6.34 8.90
C PHE A 132 -4.34 4.92 8.77
N TYR A 133 -3.67 3.91 9.35
CA TYR A 133 -4.15 2.52 9.26
C TYR A 133 -5.38 2.25 10.11
N ALA A 134 -5.53 2.94 11.25
CA ALA A 134 -6.78 2.92 12.00
C ALA A 134 -7.94 3.49 11.18
N GLN A 135 -7.74 4.60 10.46
CA GLN A 135 -8.78 5.15 9.57
C GLN A 135 -9.08 4.22 8.39
N TRP A 136 -8.06 3.60 7.80
CA TRP A 136 -8.24 2.66 6.70
C TRP A 136 -9.15 1.50 7.09
N ILE A 137 -8.84 0.81 8.19
CA ILE A 137 -9.63 -0.37 8.57
C ILE A 137 -11.06 0.02 8.96
N GLU A 138 -11.26 1.19 9.59
CA GLU A 138 -12.60 1.71 9.85
C GLU A 138 -13.38 1.95 8.57
N ASN A 139 -12.75 2.56 7.55
CA ASN A 139 -13.37 2.79 6.26
C ASN A 139 -13.81 1.47 5.59
N ALA A 140 -12.98 0.42 5.69
CA ALA A 140 -13.31 -0.91 5.18
C ALA A 140 -14.50 -1.56 5.90
N VAL A 141 -14.66 -1.34 7.20
CA VAL A 141 -15.83 -1.82 7.95
C VAL A 141 -17.09 -1.03 7.58
N ARG A 142 -16.95 0.27 7.32
CA ARG A 142 -18.06 1.14 6.90
C ARG A 142 -18.47 0.95 5.43
N GLY A 143 -17.69 0.22 4.64
CA GLY A 143 -17.93 0.02 3.22
C GLY A 143 -17.63 1.26 2.36
N THR A 144 -16.84 2.20 2.88
CA THR A 144 -16.37 3.38 2.16
C THR A 144 -14.97 3.11 1.61
N PHE A 145 -14.76 3.20 0.29
CA PHE A 145 -13.49 2.95 -0.43
C PHE A 145 -13.00 1.50 -0.50
N ASP A 146 -12.94 0.79 0.63
CA ASP A 146 -12.78 -0.68 0.70
C ASP A 146 -14.15 -1.28 1.03
N HIS A 147 -14.55 -2.35 0.34
CA HIS A 147 -15.94 -2.82 0.38
C HIS A 147 -16.26 -3.65 1.62
N GLN A 148 -15.27 -4.29 2.26
CA GLN A 148 -15.51 -5.14 3.42
C GLN A 148 -14.22 -5.42 4.21
N CYS A 149 -14.38 -5.59 5.52
CA CYS A 149 -13.38 -6.21 6.39
C CYS A 149 -13.91 -7.57 6.86
N LEU A 150 -13.07 -8.60 6.75
CA LEU A 150 -13.33 -9.92 7.32
C LEU A 150 -12.48 -10.12 8.57
N VAL A 151 -13.03 -10.81 9.57
CA VAL A 151 -12.36 -11.09 10.84
C VAL A 151 -12.38 -12.58 11.16
N LEU A 152 -11.27 -13.09 11.70
CA LEU A 152 -11.19 -14.39 12.34
C LEU A 152 -11.26 -14.19 13.86
N ARG A 153 -12.07 -15.00 14.54
CA ARG A 153 -12.25 -14.90 16.00
C ARG A 153 -11.58 -16.06 16.74
N THR A 154 -11.20 -15.80 17.98
CA THR A 154 -10.86 -16.84 18.96
C THR A 154 -12.15 -17.48 19.51
N GLU A 155 -12.02 -18.57 20.27
CA GLU A 155 -13.14 -19.19 21.00
C GLU A 155 -13.83 -18.22 21.97
N THR A 156 -13.10 -17.23 22.48
CA THR A 156 -13.61 -16.17 23.35
C THR A 156 -14.28 -15.01 22.60
N GLY A 157 -14.34 -15.06 21.26
CA GLY A 157 -14.94 -14.03 20.41
C GLY A 157 -14.05 -12.84 20.07
N ALA A 158 -12.81 -12.80 20.60
CA ALA A 158 -11.85 -11.74 20.30
C ALA A 158 -11.28 -11.87 18.88
N ILE A 159 -10.92 -10.75 18.26
CA ILE A 159 -10.35 -10.73 16.90
C ILE A 159 -8.93 -11.31 16.93
N ARG A 160 -8.71 -12.43 16.26
CA ARG A 160 -7.39 -13.08 16.08
C ARG A 160 -6.66 -12.59 14.83
N GLY A 161 -7.40 -12.16 13.82
CA GLY A 161 -6.86 -11.65 12.57
C GLY A 161 -7.95 -11.00 11.74
N TYR A 162 -7.53 -10.17 10.78
CA TYR A 162 -8.43 -9.45 9.90
C TYR A 162 -7.81 -9.25 8.52
N VAL A 163 -8.68 -9.09 7.52
CA VAL A 163 -8.32 -8.75 6.15
C VAL A 163 -9.32 -7.75 5.57
N SER A 164 -8.85 -6.64 4.99
CA SER A 164 -9.70 -5.70 4.23
C SER A 164 -9.60 -5.97 2.74
N LEU A 165 -10.74 -5.86 2.04
CA LEU A 165 -10.88 -6.25 0.65
C LEU A 165 -11.69 -5.21 -0.14
N ARG A 166 -11.31 -5.01 -1.39
CA ARG A 166 -12.06 -4.22 -2.37
C ARG A 166 -12.05 -4.83 -3.75
N GLU A 167 -13.09 -4.53 -4.51
CA GLU A 167 -13.11 -4.82 -5.96
C GLU A 167 -12.37 -3.68 -6.67
N LEU A 168 -11.53 -4.03 -7.63
CA LEU A 168 -10.82 -3.04 -8.46
C LEU A 168 -11.54 -2.80 -9.78
N ASN A 169 -12.04 -3.87 -10.38
CA ASN A 169 -12.73 -3.89 -11.67
C ASN A 169 -13.53 -5.22 -11.77
N ASP A 170 -14.01 -5.56 -12.96
CA ASP A 170 -14.80 -6.76 -13.20
C ASP A 170 -14.04 -8.06 -12.87
N THR A 171 -12.72 -8.10 -13.09
CA THR A 171 -11.91 -9.31 -12.95
C THR A 171 -11.12 -9.37 -11.65
N ASP A 172 -10.82 -8.24 -11.02
CA ASP A 172 -9.79 -8.14 -9.99
C ASP A 172 -10.36 -7.67 -8.64
N ALA A 173 -9.89 -8.32 -7.58
CA ALA A 173 -10.01 -7.87 -6.20
C ALA A 173 -8.62 -7.53 -5.63
N ARG A 174 -8.60 -6.76 -4.53
CA ARG A 174 -7.37 -6.43 -3.82
C ARG A 174 -7.53 -6.53 -2.31
N ILE A 175 -6.54 -7.15 -1.66
CA ILE A 175 -6.29 -7.03 -0.23
C ILE A 175 -5.71 -5.64 0.05
N GLY A 176 -6.35 -4.91 0.96
CA GLY A 176 -5.82 -3.66 1.51
C GLY A 176 -4.89 -3.97 2.68
N LEU A 177 -5.46 -4.36 3.82
CA LEU A 177 -4.75 -4.72 5.04
C LEU A 177 -4.92 -6.20 5.33
N LEU A 178 -3.86 -6.87 5.78
CA LEU A 178 -3.92 -8.25 6.29
C LEU A 178 -3.00 -8.36 7.51
N ALA A 179 -3.57 -8.70 8.66
CA ALA A 179 -2.79 -8.95 9.87
C ALA A 179 -3.46 -9.97 10.79
N GLY A 180 -2.64 -10.78 11.45
CA GLY A 180 -3.09 -11.83 12.37
C GLY A 180 -1.98 -12.82 12.60
N ARG A 181 -1.37 -12.79 13.78
CA ARG A 181 -0.22 -13.66 14.09
C ARG A 181 -0.68 -15.12 14.04
N GLY A 182 0.00 -15.92 13.21
CA GLY A 182 -0.38 -17.32 12.99
C GLY A 182 -1.60 -17.55 12.09
N ALA A 183 -2.34 -16.49 11.71
CA ALA A 183 -3.59 -16.59 10.96
C ALA A 183 -3.43 -16.34 9.44
N GLY A 184 -2.21 -16.16 8.94
CA GLY A 184 -1.98 -15.73 7.56
C GLY A 184 -2.54 -16.68 6.50
N ALA A 185 -2.55 -18.00 6.76
CA ALA A 185 -3.10 -18.99 5.82
C ALA A 185 -4.62 -18.83 5.70
N GLU A 186 -5.31 -18.78 6.83
CA GLU A 186 -6.78 -18.65 6.89
C GLU A 186 -7.23 -17.29 6.36
N LEU A 187 -6.48 -16.22 6.61
CA LEU A 187 -6.78 -14.89 6.07
C LEU A 187 -6.63 -14.84 4.55
N MET A 188 -5.60 -15.49 3.98
CA MET A 188 -5.48 -15.62 2.53
C MET A 188 -6.62 -16.45 1.95
N GLN A 189 -6.99 -17.56 2.60
CA GLN A 189 -8.12 -18.38 2.18
C GLN A 189 -9.43 -17.59 2.20
N ALA A 190 -9.69 -16.82 3.26
CA ALA A 190 -10.86 -15.95 3.36
C ALA A 190 -10.89 -14.89 2.25
N ALA A 191 -9.75 -14.28 1.95
CA ALA A 191 -9.62 -13.31 0.85
C ALA A 191 -9.90 -13.92 -0.53
N ILE A 192 -9.40 -15.14 -0.78
CA ILE A 192 -9.63 -15.87 -2.04
C ILE A 192 -11.11 -16.23 -2.18
N CYS A 193 -11.73 -16.80 -1.14
CA CYS A 193 -13.15 -17.13 -1.16
C CYS A 193 -14.04 -15.88 -1.33
N TRP A 194 -13.67 -14.77 -0.71
CA TRP A 194 -14.36 -13.49 -0.89
C TRP A 194 -14.31 -13.02 -2.35
N ALA A 195 -13.14 -13.09 -2.98
CA ALA A 195 -12.97 -12.73 -4.39
C ALA A 195 -13.75 -13.69 -5.31
N GLN A 196 -13.71 -14.99 -5.01
CA GLN A 196 -14.44 -16.02 -5.75
C GLN A 196 -15.96 -15.82 -5.68
N SER A 197 -16.49 -15.48 -4.51
CA SER A 197 -17.93 -15.23 -4.32
C SER A 197 -18.46 -14.06 -5.18
N ARG A 198 -17.56 -13.21 -5.69
CA ARG A 198 -17.84 -12.06 -6.55
C ARG A 198 -17.40 -12.27 -8.00
N GLY A 199 -17.08 -13.52 -8.38
CA GLY A 199 -16.68 -13.86 -9.74
C GLY A 199 -15.34 -13.27 -10.18
N LYS A 200 -14.48 -12.85 -9.24
CA LYS A 200 -13.16 -12.32 -9.57
C LYS A 200 -12.22 -13.43 -9.99
N ALA A 201 -11.41 -13.16 -11.01
CA ALA A 201 -10.41 -14.07 -11.54
C ALA A 201 -9.03 -13.87 -10.88
N THR A 202 -8.76 -12.67 -10.37
CA THR A 202 -7.45 -12.32 -9.81
C THR A 202 -7.60 -11.62 -8.47
N LEU A 203 -6.82 -12.06 -7.48
CA LEU A 203 -6.66 -11.39 -6.21
C LEU A 203 -5.27 -10.75 -6.17
N ARG A 204 -5.22 -9.45 -5.87
CA ARG A 204 -3.98 -8.67 -5.79
C ARG A 204 -3.65 -8.32 -4.35
N VAL A 205 -2.36 -8.22 -4.04
CA VAL A 205 -1.90 -7.76 -2.73
C VAL A 205 -0.52 -7.13 -2.85
N ALA A 206 -0.36 -5.95 -2.26
CA ALA A 206 0.93 -5.28 -2.16
C ALA A 206 1.48 -5.41 -0.74
N THR A 207 2.79 -5.47 -0.61
CA THR A 207 3.47 -5.38 0.70
C THR A 207 4.83 -4.73 0.56
N GLN A 208 5.36 -4.29 1.69
CA GLN A 208 6.69 -3.70 1.75
C GLN A 208 7.74 -4.76 1.43
N LEU A 209 8.78 -4.37 0.68
CA LEU A 209 9.91 -5.24 0.33
C LEU A 209 10.59 -5.85 1.57
N GLY A 210 10.60 -5.13 2.69
CA GLY A 210 11.14 -5.61 3.96
C GLY A 210 10.23 -6.62 4.72
N ASN A 211 8.96 -6.76 4.34
CA ASN A 211 8.01 -7.64 5.03
C ASN A 211 8.12 -9.09 4.53
N THR A 212 9.27 -9.72 4.81
CA THR A 212 9.58 -11.07 4.32
C THR A 212 8.60 -12.14 4.81
N ALA A 213 7.94 -11.94 5.95
CA ALA A 213 6.90 -12.83 6.43
C ALA A 213 5.66 -12.79 5.52
N ALA A 214 5.20 -11.60 5.13
CA ALA A 214 4.11 -11.44 4.19
C ALA A 214 4.48 -11.94 2.79
N LEU A 215 5.67 -11.61 2.27
CA LEU A 215 6.18 -12.10 0.98
C LEU A 215 6.11 -13.63 0.91
N LYS A 216 6.66 -14.32 1.92
CA LYS A 216 6.63 -15.80 2.00
C LYS A 216 5.20 -16.32 2.06
N ARG A 217 4.32 -15.70 2.86
CA ARG A 217 2.91 -16.11 2.97
C ARG A 217 2.18 -16.01 1.63
N TYR A 218 2.36 -14.91 0.88
CA TYR A 218 1.68 -14.73 -0.41
C TYR A 218 2.18 -15.73 -1.45
N ILE A 219 3.50 -15.94 -1.56
CA ILE A 219 4.08 -16.94 -2.45
C ILE A 219 3.58 -18.35 -2.10
N GLN A 220 3.56 -18.72 -0.82
CA GLN A 220 3.01 -20.00 -0.35
C GLN A 220 1.53 -20.17 -0.69
N SER A 221 0.79 -19.07 -0.84
CA SER A 221 -0.62 -19.06 -1.23
C SER A 221 -0.81 -19.04 -2.76
N GLY A 222 0.27 -19.18 -3.53
CA GLY A 222 0.25 -19.24 -5.00
C GLY A 222 0.38 -17.89 -5.71
N ALA A 223 0.80 -16.84 -5.00
CA ALA A 223 1.00 -15.52 -5.60
C ALA A 223 2.35 -15.38 -6.32
N ASN A 224 2.35 -14.67 -7.44
CA ASN A 224 3.54 -14.27 -8.18
C ASN A 224 3.70 -12.74 -8.18
N ILE A 225 4.94 -12.28 -8.32
CA ILE A 225 5.26 -10.85 -8.39
C ILE A 225 4.74 -10.31 -9.73
N GLU A 226 3.94 -9.25 -9.66
CA GLU A 226 3.47 -8.49 -10.83
C GLU A 226 4.34 -7.25 -11.07
N SER A 227 4.72 -6.55 -10.00
CA SER A 227 5.57 -5.37 -10.10
C SER A 227 6.32 -5.09 -8.81
N THR A 228 7.40 -4.33 -8.93
CA THR A 228 8.17 -3.80 -7.81
C THR A 228 8.36 -2.30 -8.00
N ALA A 229 8.34 -1.56 -6.89
CA ALA A 229 8.44 -0.11 -6.93
C ALA A 229 9.19 0.44 -5.72
N TYR A 230 9.69 1.67 -5.86
CA TYR A 230 10.22 2.46 -4.76
C TYR A 230 9.33 3.67 -4.51
N TRP A 231 9.01 3.90 -3.25
CA TRP A 231 8.50 5.18 -2.77
C TRP A 231 9.68 6.06 -2.37
N LEU A 232 9.77 7.25 -2.96
CA LEU A 232 10.76 8.26 -2.62
C LEU A 232 10.04 9.54 -2.19
N TYR A 233 10.54 10.21 -1.15
CA TYR A 233 10.03 11.51 -0.70
C TYR A 233 11.11 12.59 -0.74
N ARG A 234 10.66 13.83 -0.87
CA ARG A 234 11.44 15.06 -0.68
C ARG A 234 10.74 15.95 0.33
#